data_AF-A0A7J8SY93-F1
#
_entry.id   AF-A0A7J8SY93-F1
#
_cell.length_a   1.000
_cell.length_b   1.000
_cell.length_c   1.000
_cell.angle_alpha   90.00
_cell.angle_beta   90.00
_cell.angle_gamma   90.00
#
_symmetry.space_group_name_H-M   'P 1'
#
loop_
_entity.id
_entity.type
_entity.pdbx_description
1 polymer ?
#
loop_
_entity_poly.entity_id
_entity_poly.type
_entity_poly.pdbx_seq_one_letter_code
_entity_poly.pdbx_strand_id
1 'polypeptide(L)'
;MENLAKNVLITSDGDEISVNIALHLAKRGCRSAKQKIMDSIMNVVVPEPVAVVGLDMDDEREGAFVNAVDKAWRAFGHLDALVNCHAYEG
;
A
#
# COMPACT_ATOMS: atom_id res chain seq x y z
N MET A 1 -16.16 3.51 -20.23
CA MET A 1 -14.70 3.56 -20.06
C MET A 1 -14.38 2.50 -19.03
N GLU A 2 -13.69 1.42 -19.41
CA GLU A 2 -13.22 0.45 -18.42
C GLU A 2 -12.31 1.20 -17.44
N ASN A 3 -12.74 1.28 -16.18
CA ASN A 3 -11.93 1.93 -15.15
C ASN A 3 -10.83 0.94 -14.78
N LEU A 4 -9.71 0.97 -15.51
CA LEU A 4 -8.54 0.16 -15.22
C LEU A 4 -8.16 0.37 -13.76
N ALA A 5 -8.18 -0.72 -12.99
CA ALA A 5 -7.79 -0.75 -11.59
C ALA A 5 -6.43 -0.06 -11.41
N LYS A 6 -6.38 0.94 -10.51
CA LYS A 6 -5.17 1.72 -10.25
C LYS A 6 -4.25 0.98 -9.27
N ASN A 7 -2.96 0.96 -9.56
CA ASN A 7 -1.93 0.38 -8.72
C ASN A 7 -1.34 1.46 -7.80
N VAL A 8 -1.66 1.39 -6.50
CA VAL A 8 -1.31 2.43 -5.52
C VAL A 8 -0.42 1.85 -4.43
N LEU A 9 0.80 2.39 -4.30
CA LEU A 9 1.67 2.09 -3.17
C LEU A 9 1.28 2.97 -1.98
N ILE A 10 1.17 2.39 -0.78
CA ILE A 10 0.80 3.12 0.43
C ILE A 10 1.81 2.81 1.53
N THR A 11 2.44 3.83 2.11
CA THR A 11 3.20 3.69 3.36
C THR A 11 2.24 3.85 4.54
N SER A 12 2.52 3.23 5.69
CA SER A 12 1.57 3.17 6.80
C SER A 12 2.25 2.89 8.13
N ASP A 13 1.88 3.64 9.15
CA ASP A 13 2.29 3.37 10.54
C ASP A 13 1.39 2.36 11.25
N GLY A 14 0.27 2.00 10.60
CA GLY A 14 -0.73 1.09 11.17
C GLY A 14 -1.79 1.82 12.01
N ASP A 15 -1.81 3.14 11.96
CA ASP A 15 -2.84 4.01 12.52
C ASP A 15 -4.17 3.91 11.77
N GLU A 16 -5.25 4.39 12.38
CA GLU A 16 -6.59 4.32 11.79
C GLU A 16 -6.71 5.06 10.45
N ILE A 17 -5.96 6.15 10.25
CA ILE A 17 -6.03 6.96 9.03
C ILE A 17 -5.42 6.19 7.87
N SER A 18 -4.21 5.65 8.03
CA SER A 18 -3.55 4.86 6.98
C SER A 18 -4.38 3.63 6.59
N VAL A 19 -4.99 2.94 7.56
CA VAL A 19 -5.93 1.81 7.36
C VAL A 19 -7.19 2.24 6.61
N ASN A 20 -7.77 3.39 6.93
CA ASN A 20 -9.02 3.84 6.33
C ASN A 20 -8.82 4.33 4.88
N ILE A 21 -7.71 5.00 4.60
CA ILE A 21 -7.30 5.36 3.22
C ILE A 21 -7.10 4.09 2.39
N ALA A 22 -6.35 3.15 2.95
CA ALA A 22 -6.09 1.84 2.39
C ALA A 22 -7.36 1.07 2.01
N LEU A 23 -8.38 1.11 2.87
CA LEU A 23 -9.68 0.49 2.67
C LEU A 23 -10.49 1.19 1.58
N HIS A 24 -10.54 2.53 1.59
CA HIS A 24 -11.27 3.31 0.60
C HIS A 24 -10.71 3.11 -0.82
N LEU A 25 -9.39 3.03 -0.96
CA LEU A 25 -8.74 2.74 -2.24
C LEU A 25 -9.12 1.34 -2.74
N ALA A 26 -9.08 0.33 -1.87
CA ALA A 26 -9.46 -1.03 -2.25
C ALA A 26 -10.96 -1.15 -2.63
N LYS A 27 -11.86 -0.45 -1.92
CA LYS A 27 -13.29 -0.35 -2.29
C LYS A 27 -13.52 0.28 -3.67
N ARG A 28 -12.59 1.13 -4.13
CA ARG A 28 -12.62 1.72 -5.49
C ARG A 28 -11.94 0.85 -6.54
N GLY A 29 -11.55 -0.37 -6.20
CA GLY A 29 -10.86 -1.30 -7.10
C GLY A 29 -9.38 -0.98 -7.29
N CYS A 30 -8.77 -0.18 -6.41
CA CYS A 30 -7.32 0.02 -6.44
C CYS A 30 -6.61 -1.18 -5.85
N ARG A 31 -5.49 -1.55 -6.46
CA ARG A 31 -4.58 -2.59 -5.97
C ARG A 31 -3.50 -1.91 -5.13
N SER A 32 -3.19 -2.47 -3.97
CA SER A 32 -2.30 -1.79 -3.03
C SER A 32 -1.33 -2.72 -2.35
N ALA A 33 -0.21 -2.16 -1.89
CA ALA A 33 0.83 -2.87 -1.18
C ALA A 33 1.13 -2.32 0.21
N LYS A 34 1.11 -3.20 1.23
CA LYS A 34 1.11 -2.88 2.68
C LYS A 34 1.83 -3.96 3.49
N GLN A 35 2.33 -3.66 4.70
CA GLN A 35 2.92 -4.65 5.63
C GLN A 35 2.16 -4.81 6.95
N LYS A 36 1.76 -3.69 7.58
CA LYS A 36 1.19 -3.67 8.96
C LYS A 36 -0.34 -3.71 9.02
N ILE A 37 -1.02 -3.79 7.88
CA ILE A 37 -2.49 -3.78 7.78
C ILE A 37 -2.98 -5.07 7.10
N MET A 38 -2.47 -6.22 7.51
CA MET A 38 -3.01 -7.49 7.01
C MET A 38 -4.29 -7.85 7.77
N ASP A 39 -4.29 -7.76 9.10
CA ASP A 39 -5.42 -8.23 9.90
C ASP A 39 -6.68 -7.37 9.73
N SER A 40 -6.53 -6.04 9.61
CA SER A 40 -7.68 -5.14 9.47
C SER A 40 -8.29 -5.14 8.06
N ILE A 41 -7.51 -5.43 7.01
CA ILE A 41 -7.97 -5.41 5.62
C ILE A 41 -8.38 -6.79 5.13
N MET A 42 -7.75 -7.89 5.57
CA MET A 42 -8.20 -9.24 5.19
C MET A 42 -9.60 -9.56 5.72
N ASN A 43 -10.00 -8.92 6.82
CA ASN A 43 -11.37 -9.01 7.34
C ASN A 43 -12.39 -8.23 6.47
N VAL A 44 -11.93 -7.41 5.53
CA VAL A 44 -12.77 -6.75 4.54
C VAL A 44 -12.65 -7.54 3.25
N VAL A 45 -13.77 -8.10 2.78
CA VAL A 45 -13.85 -8.75 1.46
C VAL A 45 -13.51 -7.70 0.39
N VAL A 46 -12.28 -7.70 -0.09
CA VAL A 46 -11.84 -6.87 -1.21
C VAL A 46 -11.84 -7.70 -2.49
N PRO A 47 -12.64 -7.33 -3.51
CA PRO A 47 -12.84 -8.14 -4.71
C PRO A 47 -11.65 -8.16 -5.69
N GLU A 48 -10.63 -7.33 -5.48
CA GLU A 48 -9.51 -7.13 -6.41
C GLU A 48 -8.15 -7.38 -5.72
N PRO A 49 -7.08 -7.75 -6.47
CA PRO A 49 -5.84 -8.20 -5.87
C PRO A 49 -5.12 -7.06 -5.12
N VAL A 50 -5.08 -7.18 -3.80
CA VAL A 50 -4.23 -6.40 -2.91
C VAL A 50 -2.89 -7.15 -2.79
N ALA A 51 -1.80 -6.61 -3.33
CA ALA A 51 -0.47 -7.23 -3.20
C ALA A 51 0.31 -6.58 -2.08
N VAL A 52 0.38 -7.23 -0.92
CA VAL A 52 1.09 -6.79 0.30
C VAL A 52 2.60 -6.66 0.05
N VAL A 53 3.20 -5.49 0.27
CA VAL A 53 4.66 -5.27 0.22
C VAL A 53 5.13 -4.71 1.54
N GLY A 54 6.16 -5.36 2.06
CA GLY A 54 6.86 -4.94 3.26
C GLY A 54 7.66 -3.65 3.05
N LEU A 55 7.35 -2.61 3.83
CA LEU A 55 8.16 -1.41 3.95
C LEU A 55 8.22 -1.02 5.42
N ASP A 56 9.41 -1.17 6.00
CA ASP A 56 9.76 -0.62 7.30
C ASP A 56 10.34 0.78 7.08
N MET A 57 9.60 1.82 7.48
CA MET A 57 10.06 3.22 7.36
C MET A 57 10.99 3.62 8.50
N ASP A 58 11.05 2.82 9.58
CA ASP A 58 12.01 3.01 10.69
C ASP A 58 13.43 2.55 10.29
N ASP A 59 13.52 1.76 9.22
CA ASP A 59 14.77 1.47 8.53
C ASP A 59 15.15 2.69 7.66
N GLU A 60 15.86 3.66 8.26
CA GLU A 60 16.32 4.91 7.63
C GLU A 60 17.19 4.69 6.36
N ARG A 61 17.55 3.44 6.05
CA ARG A 61 18.23 3.11 4.81
C ARG A 61 17.26 3.23 3.65
N GLU A 62 17.57 4.15 2.72
CA GLU A 62 16.90 4.28 1.41
C GLU A 62 16.68 2.93 0.70
N GLY A 63 17.60 1.98 0.88
CA GLY A 63 17.49 0.63 0.33
C GLY A 63 16.23 -0.14 0.74
N ALA A 64 15.68 0.08 1.94
CA ALA A 64 14.42 -0.54 2.37
C ALA A 64 13.24 -0.02 1.54
N PHE A 65 13.18 1.29 1.33
CA PHE A 65 12.20 1.95 0.47
C PHE A 65 12.33 1.51 -1.00
N VAL A 66 13.53 1.52 -1.55
CA VAL A 66 13.79 1.08 -2.94
C VAL A 66 13.35 -0.37 -3.15
N ASN A 67 13.63 -1.25 -2.20
CA ASN A 67 13.22 -2.66 -2.27
C ASN A 67 11.69 -2.82 -2.22
N ALA A 68 11.00 -2.03 -1.41
CA ALA A 68 9.53 -2.03 -1.38
C ALA A 68 8.95 -1.55 -2.72
N VAL A 69 9.49 -0.47 -3.29
CA VAL A 69 9.06 0.02 -4.60
C VAL A 69 9.30 -1.04 -5.68
N ASP A 70 10.48 -1.70 -5.72
CA ASP A 70 10.78 -2.77 -6.69
C ASP A 70 9.82 -3.96 -6.55
N LYS A 71 9.53 -4.40 -5.33
CA LYS A 71 8.55 -5.47 -5.09
C LYS A 71 7.15 -5.09 -5.58
N ALA A 72 6.70 -3.87 -5.30
CA ALA A 72 5.40 -3.38 -5.75
C ALA A 72 5.35 -3.28 -7.27
N TRP A 73 6.43 -2.78 -7.90
CA TRP A 73 6.56 -2.69 -9.35
C TRP A 73 6.53 -4.07 -10.01
N ARG A 74 7.24 -5.05 -9.45
CA ARG A 74 7.24 -6.44 -9.95
C ARG A 74 5.88 -7.12 -9.79
N ALA A 75 5.14 -6.82 -8.72
CA ALA A 75 3.82 -7.39 -8.48
C ALA A 75 2.75 -6.84 -9.43
N PHE A 76 2.82 -5.55 -9.76
CA PHE A 76 1.78 -4.85 -10.53
C PHE A 76 2.17 -4.46 -11.97
N GLY A 77 3.45 -4.62 -12.33
CA GLY A 77 4.04 -4.18 -13.59
C GLY A 77 4.27 -2.67 -13.69
N HIS A 78 3.48 -1.86 -12.99
CA HIS A 78 3.62 -0.41 -12.87
C HIS A 78 2.89 0.11 -11.60
N LEU A 79 3.18 1.35 -11.23
CA LEU A 79 2.47 2.08 -10.17
C LEU A 79 1.85 3.36 -10.76
N ASP A 80 0.59 3.63 -10.42
CA ASP A 80 -0.11 4.86 -10.81
C ASP A 80 0.07 5.98 -9.77
N ALA A 81 0.23 5.63 -8.50
CA ALA A 81 0.34 6.59 -7.41
C ALA A 81 1.09 6.04 -6.19
N LEU A 82 1.63 6.96 -5.39
CA LEU A 82 2.17 6.72 -4.06
C LEU A 82 1.38 7.59 -3.06
N VAL A 83 0.96 6.99 -1.95
CA VAL A 83 0.38 7.68 -0.81
C VAL A 83 1.31 7.49 0.38
N ASN A 84 1.91 8.58 0.85
CA ASN A 84 2.73 8.55 2.06
C ASN A 84 1.86 8.84 3.28
N CYS A 85 1.54 7.81 4.07
CA CYS A 85 0.84 7.96 5.35
C CYS A 85 1.76 7.73 6.55
N HIS A 86 3.08 7.68 6.34
CA HIS A 86 4.05 7.65 7.42
C HIS A 86 4.19 9.06 8.03
N ALA A 87 4.02 9.16 9.34
CA ALA A 87 4.26 10.36 10.12
C ALA A 87 5.54 10.18 10.94
N TYR A 88 6.62 10.82 10.50
CA TYR A 88 7.86 10.89 11.28
C TYR A 88 7.73 11.98 12.35
N GLU A 89 7.68 11.58 13.62
CA GLU A 89 7.85 12.45 14.78
C GLU A 89 9.35 12.46 15.12
N GLY A 90 10.06 13.52 14.73
CA GLY A 90 11.53 13.58 14.77
C GLY A 90 12.22 13.55 16.12
#